data_AF-A0ABD1MD54-F1
#
_entry.id   AF-A0ABD1MD54-F1
#
_cell.length_a   1.000
_cell.length_b   1.000
_cell.length_c   1.000
_cell.angle_alpha   90.00
_cell.angle_beta   90.00
_cell.angle_gamma   90.00
#
_symmetry.space_group_name_H-M   'P 1'
#
loop_
_entity.id
_entity.type
_entity.pdbx_description
1 polymer ?
#
loop_
_entity_poly.entity_id
_entity_poly.type
_entity_poly.pdbx_seq_one_letter_code
_entity_poly.pdbx_strand_id
1 'polypeptide(L)' 'MASSWTPRQNKLFESALAKFDRETPDRWQNIANEVGKSVDEVKRHYEILKEDIRRIEHGRVAYPYRTNNSNSN' A
#
# COMPACT_ATOMS: atom_id res chain seq x y z
N MET A 1 14.60 -9.23 0.67
CA MET A 1 14.70 -7.81 1.06
C MET A 1 13.35 -7.16 0.80
N ALA A 2 12.54 -6.93 1.85
CA ALA A 2 11.32 -6.15 1.70
C ALA A 2 11.73 -4.72 1.37
N SER A 3 11.28 -4.18 0.24
CA SER A 3 11.45 -2.75 0.00
C SER A 3 10.54 -2.03 1.00
N SER A 4 11.12 -1.48 2.07
CA SER A 4 10.36 -0.83 3.13
C SER A 4 9.57 0.34 2.54
N TRP A 5 8.25 0.17 2.44
CA TRP A 5 7.33 1.24 2.10
C TRP A 5 7.30 2.24 3.25
N THR A 6 7.66 3.48 2.97
CA THR A 6 7.54 4.54 3.97
C THR A 6 6.06 4.93 4.15
N PRO A 7 5.66 5.48 5.31
CA PRO A 7 4.30 5.96 5.52
C PRO A 7 3.86 6.99 4.46
N ARG A 8 4.79 7.84 4.00
CA ARG A 8 4.55 8.80 2.92
C ARG A 8 4.25 8.11 1.59
N GLN A 9 5.04 7.09 1.22
CA GLN A 9 4.81 6.31 0.00
C GLN A 9 3.48 5.55 0.07
N ASN A 10 3.14 4.98 1.22
CA ASN A 10 1.88 4.28 1.39
C ASN A 10 0.69 5.24 1.22
N LYS A 11 0.77 6.44 1.79
CA LYS A 11 -0.27 7.48 1.61
C LYS A 11 -0.40 7.93 0.16
N LEU A 12 0.73 8.10 -0.55
CA LEU A 12 0.72 8.41 -1.99
C LEU A 12 0.10 7.28 -2.81
N PHE A 13 0.39 6.03 -2.45
CA PHE A 13 -0.18 4.85 -3.11
C PHE A 13 -1.69 4.75 -2.91
N GLU A 14 -2.20 4.94 -1.70
CA GLU A 14 -3.64 4.97 -1.44
C GLU A 14 -4.33 6.12 -2.20
N SER A 15 -3.72 7.30 -2.23
CA SER A 15 -4.23 8.45 -2.99
C SER A 15 -4.24 8.18 -4.50
N ALA A 16 -3.16 7.58 -5.02
CA ALA A 16 -3.04 7.22 -6.43
C ALA A 16 -4.02 6.10 -6.82
N LEU A 17 -4.29 5.13 -5.94
CA LEU A 17 -5.32 4.12 -6.15
C LEU A 17 -6.73 4.72 -6.27
N ALA A 18 -7.03 5.78 -5.52
CA ALA A 18 -8.29 6.50 -5.59
C ALA A 18 -8.38 7.40 -6.84
N LYS A 19 -7.26 7.95 -7.30
CA LYS A 19 -7.18 8.80 -8.49
C LYS A 19 -7.23 7.99 -9.79
N PHE A 20 -6.52 6.87 -9.86
CA PHE A 20 -6.45 6.00 -11.03
C PHE A 20 -7.31 4.77 -10.79
N ASP A 21 -8.54 4.78 -11.29
CA ASP A 21 -9.45 3.64 -11.17
C ASP A 21 -9.07 2.51 -12.15
N ARG A 22 -9.78 1.38 -12.07
CA ARG A 22 -9.54 0.14 -12.85
C ARG A 22 -9.60 0.35 -14.36
N GLU A 23 -10.36 1.33 -14.82
CA GLU A 23 -10.52 1.66 -16.25
C GLU A 23 -9.38 2.55 -16.77
N THR A 24 -8.51 3.04 -15.90
CA THR A 24 -7.38 3.89 -16.29
C THR A 24 -6.37 3.06 -17.09
N PRO A 25 -6.07 3.43 -18.36
CA PRO A 25 -4.98 2.81 -19.10
C PRO A 25 -3.66 3.05 -18.37
N ASP A 26 -2.79 2.05 -18.35
CA ASP A 26 -1.49 2.12 -17.67
C ASP A 26 -1.56 2.52 -16.20
N ARG A 27 -2.69 2.22 -15.52
CA ARG A 27 -2.95 2.49 -14.10
C ARG A 27 -1.72 2.26 -13.22
N TRP A 28 -1.11 1.09 -13.34
CA TRP A 28 0.03 0.70 -12.51
C TRP A 28 1.27 1.53 -12.78
N GLN A 29 1.50 1.94 -14.03
CA GLN A 29 2.60 2.81 -14.39
C GLN A 29 2.40 4.21 -13.81
N ASN A 30 1.16 4.73 -13.86
CA ASN A 30 0.82 6.02 -13.27
C ASN A 30 1.00 6.03 -11.75
N ILE A 31 0.55 4.98 -11.06
CA ILE A 31 0.76 4.83 -9.61
C ILE A 31 2.25 4.70 -9.28
N ALA A 32 3.00 3.89 -10.05
CA ALA A 32 4.44 3.74 -9.90
C ALA A 32 5.18 5.08 -10.00
N ASN A 33 4.79 5.91 -10.97
CA ASN A 33 5.35 7.25 -11.16
C ASN A 33 5.03 8.19 -9.99
N GLU A 34 3.79 8.20 -9.47
CA GLU A 34 3.43 9.06 -8.34
C GLU A 34 4.12 8.67 -7.03
N VAL A 35 4.30 7.38 -6.80
CA VAL A 35 4.89 6.85 -5.56
C VAL A 35 6.42 6.82 -5.62
N GLY A 36 7.00 6.87 -6.81
CA GLY A 36 8.44 6.70 -7.04
C GLY A 36 8.89 5.26 -6.81
N LYS A 37 8.09 4.29 -7.27
CA LYS A 37 8.32 2.85 -7.11
C LYS A 37 8.24 2.15 -8.46
N SER A 38 8.75 0.92 -8.54
CA SER A 38 8.56 0.10 -9.74
C SER A 38 7.13 -0.46 -9.83
N VAL A 39 6.66 -0.70 -11.05
CA VAL A 39 5.34 -1.31 -11.29
C VAL A 39 5.19 -2.65 -10.55
N ASP A 40 6.25 -3.47 -10.52
CA ASP A 40 6.24 -4.76 -9.81
C ASP A 40 6.17 -4.62 -8.29
N GLU A 41 6.78 -3.58 -7.71
CA GLU A 41 6.62 -3.28 -6.28
C GLU A 41 5.21 -2.81 -5.97
N VAL A 42 4.64 -1.95 -6.81
CA VAL A 42 3.27 -1.43 -6.66
C VAL A 42 2.25 -2.57 -6.74
N LYS A 43 2.37 -3.46 -7.73
CA LYS A 43 1.48 -4.62 -7.87
C LYS A 43 1.58 -5.57 -6.68
N ARG A 44 2.80 -5.86 -6.20
CA ARG A 44 3.01 -6.69 -5.00
C ARG A 44 2.39 -6.06 -3.76
N HIS A 45 2.59 -4.75 -3.57
CA HIS A 45 2.02 -4.02 -2.44
C HIS A 45 0.48 -4.01 -2.49
N TYR A 46 -0.09 -3.90 -3.69
CA TYR A 46 -1.53 -4.00 -3.89
C TYR A 46 -2.12 -5.37 -3.52
N GLU A 47 -1.44 -6.48 -3.87
CA GLU A 47 -1.90 -7.81 -3.48
C GLU A 47 -1.84 -8.03 -1.97
N ILE A 48 -0.80 -7.51 -1.29
CA ILE A 48 -0.72 -7.52 0.18
C ILE A 48 -1.90 -6.75 0.79
N LEU A 49 -2.19 -5.55 0.27
CA LEU A 49 -3.35 -4.76 0.73
C LEU A 49 -4.67 -5.52 0.56
N LYS A 50 -4.87 -6.21 -0.57
CA LYS A 50 -6.06 -7.05 -0.78
C LYS A 50 -6.15 -8.21 0.19
N GLU A 51 -5.03 -8.85 0.50
CA GLU A 51 -4.99 -9.92 1.49
C GLU A 51 -5.33 -9.41 2.88
N ASP A 52 -4.79 -8.25 3.28
CA ASP A 52 -5.12 -7.62 4.55
C ASP A 52 -6.60 -7.23 4.64
N ILE A 53 -7.19 -6.66 3.59
CA ILE A 53 -8.63 -6.37 3.53
C ILE A 53 -9.46 -7.65 3.71
N ARG A 54 -9.13 -8.72 2.97
CA ARG A 54 -9.80 -10.01 3.12
C ARG A 54 -9.70 -10.53 4.55
N ARG A 55 -8.52 -10.40 5.17
CA ARG A 55 -8.32 -10.81 6.57
C ARG A 55 -9.17 -9.98 7.54
N ILE A 56 -9.33 -8.67 7.31
CA ILE A 56 -10.22 -7.79 8.10
C ILE A 56 -11.67 -8.25 7.95
N GLU A 57 -12.14 -8.44 6.72
CA GLU A 57 -13.52 -8.83 6.41
C GLU A 57 -13.91 -10.20 6.99
N HIS A 58 -12.96 -11.15 7.02
CA HIS A 58 -13.16 -12.47 7.63
C HIS A 58 -12.98 -12.47 9.17
N GLY A 59 -12.88 -11.30 9.82
CA GLY A 59 -12.74 -11.20 11.28
C GLY A 59 -11.40 -11.74 11.82
N ARG A 60 -10.39 -11.91 10.96
CA ARG A 60 -9.04 -12.43 11.29
C ARG A 60 -8.00 -11.34 11.52
N VAL A 61 -8.43 -10.20 12.06
CA VAL A 61 -7.50 -9.14 12.48
C VAL A 61 -7.56 -9.01 13.99
N ALA A 62 -6.48 -9.45 14.63
CA ALA A 62 -6.16 -9.04 15.98
C ALA A 62 -5.88 -7.53 15.97
N TYR A 63 -6.87 -6.73 16.37
CA TYR A 63 -6.64 -5.37 16.84
C TYR A 63 -5.75 -5.42 18.10
N PRO A 64 -4.78 -4.50 18.30
CA PRO A 64 -4.56 -3.25 17.60
C PRO A 64 -3.32 -3.26 16.69
N TYR A 65 -3.37 -2.44 15.64
CA TYR A 65 -2.20 -2.02 14.87
C TYR A 65 -1.22 -1.28 15.80
N ARG A 66 -0.17 -1.96 16.29
CA ARG A 66 0.88 -1.27 17.05
C ARG A 66 1.77 -0.48 16.09
N THR A 67 1.56 0.83 16.03
CA THR A 67 2.57 1.76 15.53
C THR A 67 3.66 1.91 16.60
N ASN A 68 4.76 1.15 16.48
CA ASN A 68 5.93 1.39 17.32
C ASN A 68 6.63 2.67 16.82
N ASN A 69 6.19 3.82 17.34
CA ASN A 69 7.00 5.02 17.35
C ASN A 69 7.98 4.90 18.52
N SER A 70 9.11 4.23 18.30
CA SER A 70 10.21 4.20 19.25
C SER A 70 11.00 5.51 19.15
N ASN A 71 10.50 6.55 19.80
CA ASN A 71 11.31 7.73 20.14
C ASN A 71 11.78 7.54 21.59
N SER A 72 12.98 6.98 21.75
CA SER A 72 13.62 6.84 23.05
C SER A 72 14.49 8.08 23.31
N ASN A 73 14.18 8.78 24.42
CA ASN A 73 15.01 9.82 25.03
C ASN A 73 16.40 9.31 25.40
#